data_AF-A0A512M3G2-F1
#
_entry.id   AF-A0A512M3G2-F1
#
_cell.length_a   1.000
_cell.length_b   1.000
_cell.length_c   1.000
_cell.angle_alpha   90.00
_cell.angle_beta   90.00
_cell.angle_gamma   90.00
#
_symmetry.space_group_name_H-M   'P 1'
#
loop_
_entity.id
_entity.type
_entity.pdbx_description
1 polymer ?
#
loop_
_entity_poly.entity_id
_entity_poly.type
_entity_poly.pdbx_seq_one_letter_code
_entity_poly.pdbx_strand_id
1 'polypeptide(L)' 'MTYLEYKTTLRQHLKKYPAGATWANLRDTLKLPYDRPCPTWTRQLEEEIGLVRRKGQGRALVWSLRS' A
#
# COMPACT_ATOMS: atom_id res chain seq x y z
N MET A 1 1.24 14.80 -5.87
CA MET A 1 0.54 13.98 -4.87
C MET A 1 1.24 14.12 -3.54
N THR A 2 0.51 14.42 -2.47
CA THR A 2 1.03 14.58 -1.10
C THR A 2 1.05 13.25 -0.35
N TYR A 3 1.81 13.18 0.74
CA TYR A 3 1.80 12.01 1.64
C TYR A 3 0.41 11.73 2.21
N LEU A 4 -0.36 12.78 2.53
CA LEU A 4 -1.70 12.63 3.10
C LEU A 4 -2.67 12.01 2.09
N GLU A 5 -2.63 12.45 0.82
CA GLU A 5 -3.40 11.85 -0.27
C GLU A 5 -2.99 10.39 -0.51
N TYR A 6 -1.68 10.12 -0.52
CA TYR A 6 -1.14 8.75 -0.66
C TYR A 6 -1.67 7.82 0.42
N LYS A 7 -1.51 8.23 1.69
CA LYS A 7 -1.97 7.50 2.86
C LYS A 7 -3.47 7.26 2.81
N THR A 8 -4.25 8.29 2.50
CA THR A 8 -5.71 8.21 2.53
C THR A 8 -6.22 7.26 1.46
N THR A 9 -5.69 7.38 0.25
CA THR A 9 -6.08 6.54 -0.90
C THR A 9 -5.72 5.08 -0.66
N LEU A 10 -4.48 4.80 -0.22
CA LEU A 10 -4.06 3.44 0.13
C LEU A 10 -4.88 2.85 1.28
N ARG A 11 -5.10 3.62 2.35
CA ARG A 11 -5.87 3.16 3.51
C ARG A 11 -7.31 2.81 3.11
N GLN A 12 -7.97 3.64 2.32
CA GLN A 12 -9.33 3.37 1.86
C GLN A 12 -9.40 2.12 0.98
N HIS A 13 -8.45 1.96 0.06
CA HIS A 13 -8.38 0.78 -0.80
C HIS A 13 -8.12 -0.50 0.01
N LEU A 14 -7.11 -0.51 0.88
CA LEU A 14 -6.76 -1.68 1.68
C LEU A 14 -7.82 -2.02 2.75
N LYS A 15 -8.58 -1.04 3.23
CA LYS A 15 -9.77 -1.30 4.07
C LYS A 15 -10.89 -1.99 3.29
N LYS A 16 -11.11 -1.60 2.04
CA LYS A 16 -12.12 -2.20 1.17
C LYS A 16 -11.73 -3.61 0.71
N TYR A 17 -10.42 -3.85 0.54
CA TYR A 17 -9.86 -5.13 0.09
C TYR A 17 -8.92 -5.72 1.16
N PRO A 18 -9.47 -6.39 2.19
CA PRO A 18 -8.67 -6.92 3.30
C PRO A 18 -7.70 -8.03 2.89
N ALA A 19 -7.92 -8.68 1.75
CA ALA A 19 -6.96 -9.61 1.14
C ALA A 19 -5.62 -8.95 0.77
N GLY A 20 -5.58 -7.62 0.71
CA GLY A 20 -4.42 -6.85 0.30
C GLY A 20 -4.20 -6.85 -1.21
N ALA A 21 -3.19 -6.12 -1.65
CA ALA A 21 -2.80 -6.02 -3.05
C ALA A 21 -1.28 -5.84 -3.19
N THR A 22 -0.71 -6.24 -4.31
CA THR A 22 0.70 -5.95 -4.60
C THR A 22 0.90 -4.47 -4.90
N TRP A 23 2.12 -3.95 -4.77
CA TRP A 23 2.42 -2.56 -5.15
C TRP A 23 2.02 -2.25 -6.59
N ALA A 24 2.29 -3.17 -7.54
CA ALA A 24 1.92 -3.00 -8.94
C ALA A 24 0.40 -2.84 -9.09
N ASN A 25 -0.38 -3.72 -8.45
CA ASN A 25 -1.84 -3.64 -8.49
C ASN A 25 -2.35 -2.34 -7.84
N LEU A 26 -1.77 -1.92 -6.72
CA LEU A 26 -2.12 -0.66 -6.06
C LEU A 26 -1.81 0.54 -6.96
N ARG A 27 -0.62 0.58 -7.56
CA ARG A 27 -0.19 1.63 -8.48
C ARG A 27 -1.14 1.72 -9.67
N ASP A 28 -1.45 0.60 -10.30
CA ASP A 28 -2.28 0.56 -11.51
C ASP A 28 -3.75 0.89 -11.19
N THR A 29 -4.27 0.38 -10.07
CA THR A 29 -5.66 0.63 -9.64
C THR A 29 -5.87 2.06 -9.15
N LEU A 30 -4.94 2.59 -8.37
CA LEU A 30 -5.01 3.94 -7.80
C LEU A 30 -4.38 5.00 -8.71
N LYS A 31 -3.86 4.59 -9.89
CA LYS A 31 -3.16 5.44 -10.86
C LYS A 31 -2.07 6.29 -10.20
N LEU A 32 -1.27 5.68 -9.34
CA LEU A 32 -0.22 6.38 -8.60
C LEU A 32 0.89 6.81 -9.58
N PRO A 33 1.40 8.05 -9.49
CA PRO A 33 2.41 8.57 -10.41
C PRO A 33 3.84 8.05 -10.13
N TYR A 34 3.97 7.02 -9.29
CA TYR A 34 5.26 6.52 -8.81
C TYR A 34 5.47 5.09 -9.29
N ASP A 35 6.63 4.81 -9.90
CA ASP A 35 6.98 3.45 -10.29
C ASP A 35 7.32 2.55 -9.11
N ARG A 36 7.91 3.13 -8.05
CA ARG A 36 8.32 2.40 -6.84
C ARG A 36 7.75 3.07 -5.60
N PRO A 37 7.40 2.30 -4.56
CA PRO A 37 6.93 2.88 -3.32
C PRO A 37 8.09 3.60 -2.63
N CYS A 38 7.85 4.83 -2.16
CA CYS A 38 8.84 5.58 -1.41
C CYS A 38 9.12 4.88 -0.06
N PRO A 39 10.38 4.51 0.27
CA PRO A 39 10.70 3.80 1.51
C PRO A 39 10.26 4.56 2.76
N THR A 40 10.46 5.89 2.78
CA THR A 40 10.09 6.75 3.91
C THR A 40 8.60 6.72 4.17
N TRP A 41 7.78 6.90 3.13
CA TRP A 41 6.33 6.87 3.26
C TRP A 41 5.83 5.47 3.60
N THR A 42 6.44 4.43 3.04
CA THR A 42 6.10 3.05 3.36
C THR A 42 6.26 2.79 4.85
N ARG A 43 7.40 3.18 5.43
CA ARG A 43 7.67 3.03 6.87
C ARG A 43 6.66 3.82 7.70
N GLN A 44 6.36 5.06 7.31
CA GLN A 44 5.33 5.84 8.00
C GLN A 44 3.95 5.19 7.92
N LEU A 45 3.58 4.55 6.81
CA LEU A 45 2.31 3.81 6.71
C LEU A 45 2.30 2.56 7.60
N GLU A 46 3.43 1.87 7.73
CA GLU A 46 3.57 0.72 8.64
C GLU A 46 3.32 1.14 10.09
N GLU A 47 3.80 2.32 10.48
CA GLU A 47 3.63 2.87 11.83
C GLU A 47 2.24 3.52 12.05
N GLU A 48 1.76 4.34 11.11
CA GLU A 48 0.54 5.15 11.30
C GLU A 48 -0.76 4.40 11.01
N ILE A 49 -0.80 3.58 9.96
CA ILE A 49 -2.02 2.88 9.55
C ILE A 49 -1.92 1.36 9.72
N GLY A 50 -0.82 0.88 10.29
CA GLY A 50 -0.59 -0.55 10.49
C GLY A 50 -0.42 -1.31 9.18
N LEU A 51 0.15 -0.68 8.15
CA LEU A 51 0.46 -1.35 6.90
C LEU A 51 1.39 -2.55 7.17
N VAL A 52 1.10 -3.69 6.54
CA VAL A 52 1.93 -4.90 6.60
C VAL A 52 2.21 -5.39 5.19
N ARG A 53 3.46 -5.80 4.97
CA ARG A 53 3.92 -6.39 3.71
C ARG A 53 4.18 -7.87 3.94
N ARG A 54 3.34 -8.74 3.37
CA ARG A 54 3.49 -10.20 3.46
C ARG A 54 3.97 -10.76 2.12
N LYS A 55 4.68 -11.89 2.13
CA LYS A 55 4.97 -12.61 0.89
C LYS A 55 3.66 -13.09 0.28
N GLY A 56 3.39 -12.71 -0.97
CA GLY A 56 2.27 -13.26 -1.74
C GLY A 56 2.62 -14.62 -2.36
N GLN A 57 1.77 -15.07 -3.29
CA GLN A 57 2.00 -16.30 -4.07
C GLN A 57 3.23 -16.23 -5.02
N GLY A 58 3.99 -15.14 -5.03
CA GLY A 58 5.15 -14.97 -5.90
C GLY A 58 6.21 -14.06 -5.29
N ARG A 59 7.05 -13.45 -6.14
CA ARG A 59 8.12 -12.54 -5.70
C ARG A 59 7.60 -11.20 -5.16
N ALA A 60 6.35 -10.85 -5.45
CA ALA A 60 5.76 -9.60 -5.01
C ALA A 60 5.27 -9.68 -3.56
N LEU A 61 5.54 -8.61 -2.81
CA LEU A 61 4.95 -8.40 -1.49
C LEU A 61 3.51 -7.92 -1.64
N VAL A 62 2.61 -8.53 -0.89
CA VAL A 62 1.22 -8.12 -0.75
C VAL A 62 1.14 -7.15 0.42
N TRP A 63 0.56 -5.99 0.16
CA TRP A 63 0.32 -4.91 1.09
C TRP A 63 -1.09 -5.08 1.63
N SER A 64 -1.24 -5.15 2.94
CA SER A 64 -2.53 -5.22 3.64
C SER A 64 -2.47 -4.35 4.89
N LEU A 65 -3.61 -4.08 5.52
CA LEU A 65 -3.62 -3.47 6.85
C LEU A 65 -3.62 -4.57 7.91
N ARG A 66 -2.98 -4.29 9.05
CA ARG A 66 -3.11 -5.10 10.25
C ARG A 66 -4.54 -4.94 10.77
N SER A 67 -5.35 -5.99 10.64
CA SER A 67 -6.62 -6.12 11.37
C SER A 67 -6.38 -6.17 12.86
#